data_AF-A0A966C716-F1
#
_entry.id   AF-A0A966C716-F1
#
_cell.length_a   1.000
_cell.length_b   1.000
_cell.length_c   1.000
_cell.angle_alpha   90.00
_cell.angle_beta   90.00
_cell.angle_gamma   90.00
#
_symmetry.space_group_name_H-M   'P 1'
#
loop_
_entity.id
_entity.type
_entity.pdbx_description
1 polymer ?
#
loop_
_entity_poly.entity_id
_entity_poly.type
_entity_poly.pdbx_seq_one_letter_code
_entity_poly.pdbx_strand_id
1 'polypeptide(L)'
;MAQAAVQTGQIAAGAFPALLRKLVRELTVGRLETTSGDEIRNLWFDSGQIRSVVSEVEEEKLGRWLVARGALDAQEMALALLRQPQRVRFGSYLVEAGLLTAECLMVELEALSIGIVSRMLFAGGTFRRFDGETLPADAASLGMTTASLLVAAVRAVDDVETLEGFIDHSSYLWAGQDALLSYQDVALNPTEGYLLSRIDGRTRAADLQ
;
A
#
# COMPACT_ATOMS: atom_id res chain seq x y z
N MET A 1 -0.40 30.93 7.29
CA MET A 1 -0.43 29.47 7.02
C MET A 1 -0.97 29.30 5.62
N ALA A 2 -0.13 28.94 4.65
CA ALA A 2 -0.56 28.75 3.27
C ALA A 2 -1.43 27.48 3.21
N GLN A 3 -2.62 27.60 2.65
CA GLN A 3 -3.50 26.47 2.41
C GLN A 3 -2.78 25.53 1.43
N ALA A 4 -2.49 24.30 1.87
CA ALA A 4 -1.84 23.30 1.03
C ALA A 4 -2.63 23.16 -0.28
N ALA A 5 -1.94 23.21 -1.41
CA ALA A 5 -2.58 23.01 -2.70
C ALA A 5 -3.15 21.59 -2.74
N VAL A 6 -4.48 21.49 -2.86
CA VAL A 6 -5.14 20.20 -3.00
C VAL A 6 -5.30 19.92 -4.49
N GLN A 7 -4.55 18.95 -4.99
CA GLN A 7 -4.75 18.45 -6.35
C GLN A 7 -5.80 17.35 -6.32
N THR A 8 -6.80 17.42 -7.20
CA THR A 8 -7.80 16.38 -7.36
C THR A 8 -7.71 15.75 -8.74
N GLY A 9 -8.15 14.50 -8.87
CA GLY A 9 -8.17 13.80 -10.15
C GLY A 9 -8.94 12.48 -10.10
N GLN A 10 -8.99 11.82 -11.24
CA GLN A 10 -9.60 10.50 -11.40
C GLN A 10 -8.53 9.41 -11.51
N ILE A 11 -8.87 8.22 -11.05
CA ILE A 11 -8.08 7.00 -11.21
C ILE A 11 -8.94 6.03 -12.03
N ALA A 12 -8.51 5.69 -13.23
CA ALA A 12 -9.13 4.58 -13.96
C ALA A 12 -8.77 3.26 -13.28
N ALA A 13 -9.61 2.23 -13.43
CA ALA A 13 -9.29 0.88 -12.96
C ALA A 13 -7.89 0.46 -13.50
N GLY A 14 -7.04 -0.09 -12.62
CA GLY A 14 -5.67 -0.48 -12.97
C GLY A 14 -4.64 0.66 -13.07
N ALA A 15 -5.06 1.93 -12.94
CA ALA A 15 -4.15 3.08 -13.09
C ALA A 15 -3.42 3.46 -11.80
N PHE A 16 -3.75 2.85 -10.66
CA PHE A 16 -3.16 3.19 -9.37
C PHE A 16 -1.63 2.99 -9.31
N PRO A 17 -1.04 1.89 -9.84
CA PRO A 17 0.42 1.73 -9.90
C PRO A 17 1.12 2.85 -10.68
N ALA A 18 0.51 3.33 -11.78
CA ALA A 18 1.05 4.43 -12.57
C ALA A 18 1.03 5.76 -11.80
N LEU A 19 -0.02 5.99 -11.02
CA LEU A 19 -0.09 7.13 -10.10
C LEU A 19 1.01 7.05 -9.04
N LEU A 20 1.20 5.89 -8.38
CA LEU A 20 2.27 5.73 -7.39
C LEU A 20 3.66 5.95 -7.98
N ARG A 21 3.91 5.40 -9.18
CA ARG A 21 5.18 5.64 -9.91
C ARG A 21 5.43 7.13 -10.13
N LYS A 22 4.40 7.90 -10.51
CA LYS A 22 4.50 9.35 -10.66
C LYS A 22 4.87 10.03 -9.32
N LEU A 23 4.18 9.67 -8.23
CA LEU A 23 4.43 10.27 -6.90
C LEU A 23 5.84 9.98 -6.37
N VAL A 24 6.35 8.77 -6.62
CA VAL A 24 7.73 8.38 -6.30
C VAL A 24 8.73 9.25 -7.05
N ARG A 25 8.56 9.42 -8.37
CA ARG A 25 9.46 10.22 -9.22
C ARG A 25 9.47 11.71 -8.84
N GLU A 26 8.34 12.20 -8.35
CA GLU A 26 8.18 13.58 -7.87
C GLU A 26 8.72 13.79 -6.45
N LEU A 27 9.24 12.74 -5.79
CA LEU A 27 9.69 12.76 -4.40
C LEU A 27 8.61 13.35 -3.47
N THR A 28 7.35 12.97 -3.72
CA THR A 28 6.19 13.55 -3.05
C THR A 28 6.32 13.46 -1.53
N VAL A 29 6.03 14.58 -0.86
CA VAL A 29 5.80 14.65 0.59
C VAL A 29 4.36 15.12 0.76
N GLY A 30 3.53 14.36 1.46
CA GLY A 30 2.12 14.69 1.59
C GLY A 30 1.23 13.49 1.86
N ARG A 31 -0.09 13.70 1.76
CA ARG A 31 -1.09 12.65 1.85
C ARG A 31 -1.82 12.48 0.52
N LEU A 32 -2.01 11.25 0.08
CA LEU A 32 -2.94 10.88 -0.98
C LEU A 32 -4.16 10.24 -0.35
N GLU A 33 -5.31 10.86 -0.52
CA GLU A 33 -6.59 10.24 -0.23
C GLU A 33 -7.19 9.72 -1.52
N THR A 34 -7.68 8.49 -1.49
CA THR A 34 -8.35 7.85 -2.63
C THR A 34 -9.75 7.44 -2.23
N THR A 35 -10.69 7.58 -3.15
CA THR A 35 -12.09 7.20 -2.96
C THR A 35 -12.54 6.30 -4.10
N SER A 36 -12.97 5.09 -3.77
CA SER A 36 -13.57 4.12 -4.70
C SER A 36 -14.94 3.70 -4.16
N GLY A 37 -16.02 4.19 -4.77
CA GLY A 37 -17.35 4.07 -4.17
C GLY A 37 -17.39 4.76 -2.79
N ASP A 38 -17.79 4.02 -1.76
CA ASP A 38 -17.82 4.49 -0.37
C ASP A 38 -16.50 4.21 0.39
N GLU A 39 -15.52 3.58 -0.27
CA GLU A 39 -14.26 3.20 0.36
C GLU A 39 -13.25 4.35 0.29
N ILE A 40 -12.85 4.86 1.45
CA ILE A 40 -11.86 5.94 1.57
C ILE A 40 -10.58 5.39 2.18
N ARG A 41 -9.45 5.64 1.52
CA ARG A 41 -8.11 5.22 1.95
C ARG A 41 -7.14 6.38 1.88
N ASN A 42 -6.20 6.41 2.82
CA ASN A 42 -5.19 7.45 2.97
C ASN A 42 -3.80 6.82 2.94
N LEU A 43 -2.92 7.39 2.12
CA LEU A 43 -1.52 7.01 2.01
C LEU A 43 -0.66 8.24 2.31
N TRP A 44 0.26 8.12 3.25
CA TRP A 44 1.21 9.18 3.56
C TRP A 44 2.53 8.92 2.87
N PHE A 45 3.05 9.96 2.23
CA PHE A 45 4.30 9.94 1.49
C PHE A 45 5.33 10.82 2.17
N ASP A 46 6.55 10.30 2.20
CA ASP A 46 7.75 11.05 2.54
C ASP A 46 8.83 10.73 1.51
N SER A 47 9.31 11.75 0.82
CA SER A 47 10.34 11.65 -0.21
C SER A 47 10.00 10.60 -1.29
N GLY A 48 8.73 10.55 -1.68
CA GLY A 48 8.18 9.60 -2.65
C GLY A 48 7.89 8.20 -2.10
N GLN A 49 8.27 7.90 -0.86
CA GLN A 49 8.02 6.60 -0.23
C GLN A 49 6.72 6.61 0.56
N ILE A 50 5.88 5.58 0.38
CA ILE A 50 4.71 5.37 1.23
C ILE A 50 5.22 4.99 2.62
N ARG A 51 4.88 5.81 3.61
CA ARG A 51 5.22 5.57 5.03
C ARG A 51 4.06 5.01 5.82
N SER A 52 2.82 5.25 5.40
CA SER A 52 1.66 4.71 6.12
C SER A 52 0.48 4.57 5.19
N VAL A 53 -0.36 3.57 5.45
CA VAL A 53 -1.60 3.30 4.73
C VAL A 53 -2.70 3.11 5.78
N VAL A 54 -3.79 3.85 5.65
CA VAL A 54 -4.95 3.76 6.55
C VAL A 54 -6.22 3.72 5.73
N SER A 55 -7.19 2.94 6.19
CA SER A 55 -8.49 2.82 5.55
C SER A 55 -9.63 3.20 6.50
N GLU A 56 -10.69 3.75 5.92
CA GLU A 56 -11.98 3.94 6.58
C GLU A 56 -12.93 2.75 6.40
N VAL A 57 -12.56 1.74 5.61
CA VAL A 57 -13.31 0.49 5.46
C VAL A 57 -13.18 -0.33 6.75
N GLU A 58 -14.32 -0.80 7.29
CA GLU A 58 -14.40 -1.50 8.57
C GLU A 58 -13.55 -2.79 8.58
N GLU A 59 -13.61 -3.57 7.50
CA GLU A 59 -12.85 -4.81 7.31
C GLU A 59 -11.33 -4.57 7.24
N GLU A 60 -10.91 -3.34 6.94
CA GLU A 60 -9.51 -2.92 6.86
C GLU A 60 -9.04 -2.19 8.12
N LYS A 61 -9.89 -2.07 9.16
CA LYS A 61 -9.45 -1.55 10.45
C LYS A 61 -8.55 -2.56 11.14
N LEU A 62 -7.45 -2.07 11.73
CA LEU A 62 -6.45 -2.89 12.43
C LEU A 62 -7.06 -3.94 13.37
N GLY A 63 -8.04 -3.55 14.16
CA GLY A 63 -8.69 -4.46 15.09
C GLY A 63 -9.42 -5.63 14.42
N ARG A 64 -10.17 -5.36 13.36
CA ARG A 64 -10.85 -6.39 12.55
C ARG A 64 -9.84 -7.30 11.87
N TRP A 65 -8.79 -6.70 11.30
CA TRP A 65 -7.68 -7.39 10.67
C TRP A 65 -6.99 -8.39 11.61
N LEU A 66 -6.62 -7.95 12.81
CA LEU A 66 -5.96 -8.78 13.82
C LEU A 66 -6.82 -9.98 14.23
N VAL A 67 -8.12 -9.77 14.45
CA VAL A 67 -9.06 -10.84 14.79
C VAL A 67 -9.22 -11.83 13.65
N ALA A 68 -9.38 -11.34 12.41
CA ALA A 68 -9.55 -12.20 11.24
C ALA A 68 -8.36 -13.13 11.00
N ARG A 69 -7.15 -12.71 11.42
CA ARG A 69 -5.91 -13.49 11.30
C ARG A 69 -5.56 -14.30 12.55
N GLY A 70 -6.38 -14.23 13.60
CA GLY A 70 -6.14 -14.91 14.87
C GLY A 70 -4.96 -14.34 15.67
N ALA A 71 -4.49 -13.13 15.33
CA ALA A 71 -3.43 -12.44 16.05
C ALA A 71 -3.93 -11.78 17.35
N LEU A 72 -5.25 -11.60 17.47
CA LEU A 72 -5.92 -11.08 18.66
C LEU A 72 -7.26 -11.79 18.83
N ASP A 73 -7.61 -12.24 20.03
CA ASP A 73 -8.92 -12.83 20.28
C ASP A 73 -10.04 -11.77 20.16
N ALA A 74 -11.23 -12.19 19.70
CA ALA A 74 -12.36 -11.29 19.49
C ALA A 74 -12.89 -10.67 20.81
N GLN A 75 -12.84 -11.41 21.93
CA GLN A 75 -13.24 -10.89 23.24
C GLN A 75 -12.19 -9.93 23.79
N GLU A 76 -10.91 -10.27 23.64
CA GLU A 76 -9.79 -9.37 24.00
C GLU A 76 -9.84 -8.07 23.22
N MET A 77 -10.11 -8.14 21.91
CA MET A 77 -10.33 -6.99 21.03
C MET A 77 -11.48 -6.10 21.52
N ALA A 78 -12.63 -6.68 21.87
CA ALA A 78 -13.78 -5.93 22.37
C ALA A 78 -13.47 -5.24 23.71
N LEU A 79 -12.80 -5.93 24.63
CA LEU A 79 -12.37 -5.36 25.91
C LEU A 79 -11.32 -4.26 25.71
N ALA A 80 -10.39 -4.44 24.76
CA ALA A 80 -9.37 -3.46 24.44
C ALA A 80 -9.99 -2.16 23.90
N LEU A 81 -10.97 -2.24 23.01
CA LEU A 81 -11.69 -1.05 22.52
C LEU A 81 -12.39 -0.28 23.64
N LEU A 82 -13.03 -0.98 24.58
CA LEU A 82 -13.71 -0.36 25.72
C LEU A 82 -12.74 0.33 26.69
N ARG A 83 -11.51 -0.16 26.77
CA ARG A 83 -10.48 0.31 27.71
C ARG A 83 -9.45 1.25 27.07
N GLN A 84 -9.50 1.43 25.75
CA GLN A 84 -8.56 2.27 25.01
C GLN A 84 -8.60 3.70 25.58
N PRO A 85 -7.47 4.24 26.06
CA PRO A 85 -7.40 5.61 26.51
C PRO A 85 -7.66 6.59 25.37
N GLN A 86 -8.30 7.71 25.68
CA GLN A 86 -8.47 8.79 24.71
C GLN A 86 -7.09 9.29 24.27
N ARG A 87 -6.94 9.54 22.95
CA ARG A 87 -5.71 10.03 22.31
C ARG A 87 -4.53 9.05 22.28
N VAL A 88 -4.71 7.81 22.71
CA VAL A 88 -3.70 6.75 22.52
C VAL A 88 -4.06 5.95 21.27
N ARG A 89 -3.09 5.71 20.40
CA ARG A 89 -3.26 4.86 19.21
C ARG A 89 -3.58 3.43 19.65
N PHE A 90 -4.56 2.82 18.98
CA PHE A 90 -5.03 1.49 19.36
C PHE A 90 -3.92 0.44 19.34
N GLY A 91 -3.07 0.42 18.30
CA GLY A 91 -1.93 -0.50 18.23
C GLY A 91 -0.96 -0.35 19.41
N SER A 92 -0.57 0.89 19.75
CA SER A 92 0.30 1.15 20.91
C SER A 92 -0.33 0.67 22.22
N TYR A 93 -1.62 0.91 22.38
CA TYR A 93 -2.36 0.41 23.55
C TYR A 93 -2.36 -1.12 23.64
N LEU A 94 -2.52 -1.84 22.52
CA LEU A 94 -2.46 -3.31 22.52
C LEU A 94 -1.10 -3.84 22.98
N VAL A 95 -0.01 -3.16 22.61
CA VAL A 95 1.34 -3.49 23.05
C VAL A 95 1.52 -3.20 24.54
N GLU A 96 1.12 -2.01 25.00
CA GLU A 96 1.19 -1.61 26.41
C GLU A 96 0.35 -2.53 27.33
N ALA A 97 -0.79 -3.00 26.84
CA ALA A 97 -1.66 -3.94 27.55
C ALA A 97 -1.16 -5.39 27.53
N GLY A 98 -0.07 -5.69 26.83
CA GLY A 98 0.49 -7.03 26.70
C GLY A 98 -0.33 -7.99 25.82
N LEU A 99 -1.26 -7.46 25.01
CA LEU A 99 -2.10 -8.24 24.09
C LEU A 99 -1.37 -8.57 22.78
N LEU A 100 -0.38 -7.76 22.40
CA LEU A 100 0.49 -7.95 21.24
C LEU A 100 1.93 -7.57 21.60
N THR A 101 2.90 -8.17 20.93
CA THR A 101 4.27 -7.63 20.95
C THR A 101 4.43 -6.51 19.92
N ALA A 102 5.41 -5.63 20.12
CA ALA A 102 5.70 -4.57 19.16
C ALA A 102 6.10 -5.15 17.78
N GLU A 103 6.84 -6.26 17.77
CA GLU A 103 7.25 -6.97 16.56
C GLU A 103 6.04 -7.53 15.82
N CYS A 104 5.12 -8.19 16.54
CA CYS A 104 3.90 -8.72 15.95
C CYS A 104 3.02 -7.60 15.37
N LEU A 105 2.87 -6.48 16.09
CA LEU A 105 2.15 -5.33 15.60
C LEU A 105 2.76 -4.77 14.31
N MET A 106 4.09 -4.66 14.22
CA MET A 106 4.76 -4.18 13.00
C MET A 106 4.48 -5.11 11.81
N VAL A 107 4.63 -6.43 12.01
CA VAL A 107 4.35 -7.44 10.97
C VAL A 107 2.90 -7.34 10.47
N GLU A 108 1.95 -7.20 11.40
CA GLU A 108 0.52 -7.13 11.06
C GLU A 108 0.13 -5.79 10.40
N LEU A 109 0.78 -4.67 10.77
CA LEU A 109 0.59 -3.38 10.10
C LEU A 109 1.14 -3.39 8.67
N GLU A 110 2.29 -4.04 8.44
CA GLU A 110 2.82 -4.22 7.09
C GLU A 110 1.90 -5.10 6.25
N ALA A 111 1.46 -6.24 6.80
CA ALA A 111 0.53 -7.15 6.11
C ALA A 111 -0.82 -6.48 5.80
N LEU A 112 -1.35 -5.68 6.73
CA LEU A 112 -2.55 -4.89 6.51
C LEU A 112 -2.35 -3.87 5.38
N SER A 113 -1.23 -3.15 5.38
CA SER A 113 -0.90 -2.16 4.35
C SER A 113 -0.78 -2.80 2.97
N ILE A 114 -0.18 -3.99 2.88
CA ILE A 114 -0.12 -4.80 1.66
C ILE A 114 -1.53 -5.15 1.18
N GLY A 115 -2.39 -5.64 2.08
CA GLY A 115 -3.78 -6.00 1.74
C GLY A 115 -4.61 -4.82 1.27
N ILE A 116 -4.47 -3.66 1.91
CA ILE A 116 -5.14 -2.41 1.48
C ILE A 116 -4.65 -2.01 0.09
N VAL A 117 -3.33 -1.95 -0.14
CA VAL A 117 -2.77 -1.56 -1.45
C VAL A 117 -3.16 -2.56 -2.55
N SER A 118 -3.21 -3.86 -2.25
CA SER A 118 -3.65 -4.91 -3.19
C SER A 118 -5.03 -4.63 -3.77
N ARG A 119 -6.01 -4.31 -2.90
CA ARG A 119 -7.38 -3.96 -3.33
C ARG A 119 -7.43 -2.67 -4.14
N MET A 120 -6.50 -1.75 -3.93
CA MET A 120 -6.42 -0.49 -4.67
C MET A 120 -5.81 -0.65 -6.07
N LEU A 121 -5.09 -1.73 -6.37
CA LEU A 121 -4.38 -1.90 -7.65
C LEU A 121 -5.32 -1.78 -8.85
N PHE A 122 -6.52 -2.35 -8.75
CA PHE A 122 -7.50 -2.44 -9.83
C PHE A 122 -8.71 -1.54 -9.62
N ALA A 123 -8.84 -0.92 -8.45
CA ALA A 123 -9.93 -0.02 -8.15
C ALA A 123 -9.87 1.25 -9.01
N GLY A 124 -11.01 1.64 -9.57
CA GLY A 124 -11.20 2.97 -10.15
C GLY A 124 -11.80 3.93 -9.13
N GLY A 125 -11.67 5.23 -9.34
CA GLY A 125 -12.23 6.21 -8.41
C GLY A 125 -11.68 7.63 -8.59
N THR A 126 -11.61 8.35 -7.48
CA THR A 126 -11.02 9.69 -7.43
C THR A 126 -9.90 9.75 -6.41
N PHE A 127 -9.06 10.77 -6.52
CA PHE A 127 -8.04 11.06 -5.52
C PHE A 127 -7.99 12.54 -5.17
N ARG A 128 -7.51 12.81 -3.96
CA ARG A 128 -7.12 14.13 -3.47
C ARG A 128 -5.71 14.04 -2.92
N ARG A 129 -4.81 14.88 -3.39
CA ARG A 129 -3.43 14.98 -2.93
C ARG A 129 -3.26 16.25 -2.12
N PHE A 130 -2.72 16.09 -0.92
CA PHE A 130 -2.47 17.15 0.04
C PHE A 130 -0.94 17.32 0.19
N ASP A 131 -0.38 18.28 -0.54
CA ASP A 131 1.07 18.51 -0.56
C ASP A 131 1.61 19.07 0.75
N GLY A 132 2.73 18.53 1.23
CA GLY A 132 3.40 18.96 2.46
C GLY A 132 2.74 18.50 3.76
N GLU A 133 1.62 17.77 3.70
CA GLU A 133 1.00 17.17 4.88
C GLU A 133 1.89 16.04 5.41
N THR A 134 2.47 16.23 6.59
CA THR A 134 3.37 15.24 7.19
C THR A 134 2.59 14.15 7.90
N LEU A 135 3.13 12.93 7.87
CA LEU A 135 2.65 11.84 8.72
C LEU A 135 2.61 12.30 10.19
N PRO A 136 1.53 12.05 10.93
CA PRO A 136 1.49 12.33 12.37
C PRO A 136 2.65 11.64 13.09
N ALA A 137 3.28 12.33 14.04
CA ALA A 137 4.49 11.84 14.72
C ALA A 137 4.29 10.51 15.48
N ASP A 138 3.04 10.18 15.82
CA ASP A 138 2.64 8.97 16.54
C ASP A 138 2.13 7.85 15.62
N ALA A 139 2.11 8.07 14.30
CA ALA A 139 1.65 7.06 13.35
C ALA A 139 2.77 6.05 13.08
N ALA A 140 2.38 4.79 12.93
CA ALA A 140 3.31 3.75 12.51
C ALA A 140 3.80 4.02 11.09
N SER A 141 5.13 3.93 10.92
CA SER A 141 5.79 4.06 9.64
C SER A 141 6.21 2.69 9.12
N LEU A 142 5.92 2.41 7.86
CA LEU A 142 6.37 1.22 7.15
C LEU A 142 7.89 1.22 6.98
N GLY A 143 8.49 0.05 7.16
CA GLY A 143 9.93 -0.18 6.98
C GLY A 143 10.36 -0.45 5.53
N MET A 144 9.41 -0.64 4.62
CA MET A 144 9.66 -1.04 3.23
C MET A 144 9.52 0.11 2.21
N THR A 145 10.10 -0.10 1.03
CA THR A 145 9.98 0.83 -0.11
C THR A 145 8.61 0.74 -0.78
N THR A 146 8.18 1.79 -1.48
CA THR A 146 6.94 1.79 -2.27
C THR A 146 6.89 0.65 -3.29
N ALA A 147 8.01 0.30 -3.94
CA ALA A 147 8.04 -0.81 -4.88
C ALA A 147 7.95 -2.17 -4.19
N SER A 148 8.61 -2.34 -3.03
CA SER A 148 8.44 -3.57 -2.23
C SER A 148 6.98 -3.75 -1.80
N LEU A 149 6.32 -2.67 -1.37
CA LEU A 149 4.89 -2.68 -1.05
C LEU A 149 4.03 -3.03 -2.27
N LEU A 150 4.30 -2.43 -3.44
CA LEU A 150 3.59 -2.74 -4.69
C LEU A 150 3.77 -4.19 -5.12
N VAL A 151 4.99 -4.73 -5.06
CA VAL A 151 5.26 -6.13 -5.42
C VAL A 151 4.58 -7.08 -4.45
N ALA A 152 4.65 -6.81 -3.14
CA ALA A 152 3.93 -7.60 -2.14
C ALA A 152 2.41 -7.53 -2.34
N ALA A 153 1.87 -6.36 -2.70
CA ALA A 153 0.45 -6.17 -2.99
C ALA A 153 0.01 -6.98 -4.21
N VAL A 154 0.77 -6.95 -5.31
CA VAL A 154 0.48 -7.76 -6.52
C VAL A 154 0.49 -9.25 -6.20
N ARG A 155 1.44 -9.72 -5.39
CA ARG A 155 1.51 -11.14 -4.94
C ARG A 155 0.34 -11.56 -4.06
N ALA A 156 -0.32 -10.61 -3.40
CA ALA A 156 -1.46 -10.85 -2.52
C ALA A 156 -2.81 -10.76 -3.27
N VAL A 157 -2.80 -10.63 -4.60
CA VAL A 157 -4.01 -10.65 -5.42
C VAL A 157 -4.41 -12.10 -5.65
N ASP A 158 -5.58 -12.50 -5.14
CA ASP A 158 -6.11 -13.86 -5.33
C ASP A 158 -6.78 -14.04 -6.71
N ASP A 159 -7.24 -12.96 -7.33
CA ASP A 159 -7.97 -12.97 -8.59
C ASP A 159 -7.02 -12.84 -9.81
N VAL A 160 -6.55 -14.00 -10.27
CA VAL A 160 -5.64 -14.11 -11.42
C VAL A 160 -6.33 -13.68 -12.73
N GLU A 161 -7.63 -13.93 -12.90
CA GLU A 161 -8.36 -13.53 -14.10
C GLU A 161 -8.39 -12.00 -14.23
N THR A 162 -8.62 -11.30 -13.12
CA THR A 162 -8.53 -9.84 -13.08
C THR A 162 -7.12 -9.37 -13.44
N LEU A 163 -6.06 -9.99 -12.91
CA LEU A 163 -4.67 -9.65 -13.26
C LEU A 163 -4.40 -9.78 -14.76
N GLU A 164 -4.85 -10.89 -15.38
CA GLU A 164 -4.69 -11.12 -16.82
C GLU A 164 -5.36 -10.01 -17.64
N GLY A 165 -6.53 -9.54 -17.21
CA GLY A 165 -7.25 -8.44 -17.86
C GLY A 165 -6.48 -7.12 -17.95
N PHE A 166 -5.47 -6.90 -17.10
CA PHE A 166 -4.62 -5.71 -17.10
C PHE A 166 -3.30 -5.86 -17.88
N ILE A 167 -2.99 -7.06 -18.37
CA ILE A 167 -1.78 -7.32 -19.13
C ILE A 167 -2.09 -7.18 -20.63
N ASP A 168 -1.47 -6.19 -21.28
CA ASP A 168 -1.42 -6.17 -22.74
C ASP A 168 -0.36 -7.16 -23.25
N HIS A 169 -0.83 -8.36 -23.59
CA HIS A 169 0.02 -9.43 -24.14
C HIS A 169 0.73 -9.06 -25.44
N SER A 170 0.23 -8.06 -26.19
CA SER A 170 0.81 -7.63 -27.45
C SER A 170 1.94 -6.62 -27.29
N SER A 171 2.04 -5.99 -26.11
CA SER A 171 3.05 -4.98 -25.82
C SER A 171 4.44 -5.58 -25.64
N TYR A 172 5.43 -4.90 -26.19
CA TYR A 172 6.85 -5.19 -25.96
C TYR A 172 7.24 -4.71 -24.57
N LEU A 173 8.06 -5.50 -23.88
CA LEU A 173 8.51 -5.21 -22.54
C LEU A 173 9.87 -4.53 -22.58
N TRP A 174 10.01 -3.40 -21.90
CA TRP A 174 11.28 -2.71 -21.72
C TRP A 174 11.54 -2.41 -20.24
N ALA A 175 12.81 -2.48 -19.85
CA ALA A 175 13.22 -2.03 -18.53
C ALA A 175 13.05 -0.51 -18.42
N GLY A 176 12.41 -0.04 -17.35
CA GLY A 176 12.33 1.39 -17.06
C GLY A 176 13.73 1.96 -16.78
N GLN A 177 14.11 3.03 -17.48
CA GLN A 177 15.45 3.64 -17.37
C GLN A 177 15.56 4.68 -16.22
N ASP A 178 14.64 4.65 -15.25
CA ASP A 178 14.60 5.67 -14.20
C ASP A 178 15.51 5.28 -13.03
N ALA A 179 16.58 6.05 -12.83
CA ALA A 179 17.57 5.82 -11.78
C ALA A 179 16.94 5.80 -10.38
N LEU A 180 15.94 6.65 -10.10
CA LEU A 180 15.25 6.70 -8.81
C LEU A 180 14.43 5.43 -8.52
N LEU A 181 13.91 4.79 -9.56
CA LEU A 181 13.20 3.52 -9.43
C LEU A 181 14.17 2.33 -9.30
N SER A 182 15.41 2.49 -9.75
CA SER A 182 16.45 1.46 -9.67
C SER A 182 17.01 1.28 -8.24
N TYR A 183 16.82 2.28 -7.37
CA TYR A 183 17.19 2.22 -5.94
C TYR A 183 16.09 1.65 -5.05
N GLN A 184 14.97 1.21 -5.63
CA GLN A 184 13.93 0.54 -4.87
C GLN A 184 14.40 -0.89 -4.62
N ASP A 185 14.83 -1.18 -3.39
CA ASP A 185 15.18 -2.54 -2.98
C ASP A 185 13.92 -3.40 -3.06
N VAL A 186 13.92 -4.34 -4.00
CA VAL A 186 12.82 -5.27 -4.28
C VAL A 186 13.40 -6.68 -4.30
N ALA A 187 12.97 -7.49 -3.33
CA ALA A 187 13.30 -8.90 -3.31
C ALA A 187 12.46 -9.65 -4.35
N LEU A 188 13.09 -10.05 -5.45
CA LEU A 188 12.48 -10.90 -6.47
C LEU A 188 12.64 -12.37 -6.11
N ASN A 189 11.58 -13.16 -6.33
CA ASN A 189 11.70 -14.62 -6.33
C ASN A 189 12.39 -15.11 -7.63
N PRO A 190 12.83 -16.38 -7.69
CA PRO A 190 13.54 -16.88 -8.87
C PRO A 190 12.76 -16.75 -10.18
N THR A 191 11.43 -16.96 -10.14
CA THR A 191 10.57 -16.85 -11.33
C THR A 191 10.47 -15.41 -11.82
N GLU A 192 10.25 -14.45 -10.91
CA GLU A 192 10.22 -13.02 -11.24
C GLU A 192 11.58 -12.52 -11.75
N GLY A 193 12.67 -12.97 -11.13
CA GLY A 193 14.03 -12.66 -11.58
C GLY A 193 14.31 -13.21 -12.99
N TYR A 194 13.85 -14.44 -13.26
CA TYR A 194 13.90 -15.00 -14.61
C TYR A 194 13.11 -14.16 -15.61
N LEU A 195 11.85 -13.82 -15.32
CA LEU A 195 11.03 -12.99 -16.19
C LEU A 195 11.68 -11.62 -16.47
N LEU A 196 12.18 -10.95 -15.43
CA LEU A 196 12.87 -9.68 -15.56
C LEU A 196 14.12 -9.79 -16.46
N SER A 197 14.87 -10.90 -16.39
CA SER A 197 16.05 -11.14 -17.24
C SER A 197 15.72 -11.26 -18.74
N ARG A 198 14.46 -11.53 -19.08
CA ARG A 198 13.97 -11.63 -20.46
C ARG A 198 13.47 -10.29 -21.02
N ILE A 199 13.34 -9.26 -20.18
CA ILE A 199 12.88 -7.94 -20.60
C ILE A 199 14.04 -7.21 -21.31
N ASP A 200 14.09 -7.32 -22.63
CA ASP A 200 15.16 -6.81 -23.48
C ASP A 200 14.71 -5.79 -24.55
N GLY A 201 13.44 -5.35 -24.48
CA GLY A 201 12.83 -4.46 -25.47
C GLY A 201 12.37 -5.16 -26.75
N ARG A 202 12.56 -6.49 -26.86
CA ARG A 202 12.17 -7.30 -28.03
C ARG A 202 11.20 -8.41 -27.67
N THR A 203 11.15 -8.80 -26.41
CA THR A 203 10.23 -9.80 -25.88
C THR A 203 8.87 -9.16 -25.60
N ARG A 204 7.78 -9.75 -26.09
CA ARG A 204 6.41 -9.33 -25.73
C ARG A 204 5.95 -10.04 -24.47
N ALA A 205 4.94 -9.49 -23.81
CA ALA A 205 4.32 -10.16 -22.66
C ALA A 205 3.77 -11.56 -23.01
N ALA A 206 3.25 -11.77 -24.22
CA ALA A 206 2.84 -13.10 -24.70
C ALA A 206 3.99 -14.12 -24.83
N ASP A 207 5.23 -13.66 -25.01
CA ASP A 207 6.39 -14.53 -25.23
C ASP A 207 7.03 -14.98 -23.89
N LEU A 208 6.50 -14.50 -22.75
CA LEU A 208 6.87 -14.88 -21.39
C LEU A 208 5.84 -15.88 -20.83
N GLN A 209 5.95 -17.15 -21.22
CA GLN A 209 5.18 -18.28 -20.67
C GLN A 209 6.13 -19.33 -20.11
#